data_AF-A0A1L8WLI5-F1
#
_entry.id   AF-A0A1L8WLI5-F1
#
_cell.length_a   1.000
_cell.length_b   1.000
_cell.length_c   1.000
_cell.angle_alpha   90.00
_cell.angle_beta   90.00
_cell.angle_gamma   90.00
#
_symmetry.space_group_name_H-M   'P 1'
#
loop_
_entity.id
_entity.type
_entity.pdbx_description
1 polymer ?
#
loop_
_entity_poly.entity_id
_entity_poly.type
_entity_poly.pdbx_seq_one_letter_code
_entity_poly.pdbx_strand_id
1 'polypeptide(L)'
;MQAEVDKDNVRILLKHEIEVNKDGKANVDIRNVGVNAYNIQVEYYLAANKKKLYVSGLIPPNNGIASVPFQNMPSSGTHNLKIYYKVYDKKELINTTTIDGVLKIS
;
A
#
# COMPACT_ATOMS: atom_id res chain seq x y z
N MET A 1 -17.94 -22.42 -8.76
CA MET A 1 -18.28 -21.46 -7.69
C MET A 1 -17.15 -21.23 -6.67
N GLN A 2 -15.93 -21.76 -6.87
CA GLN A 2 -14.85 -21.62 -5.88
C GLN A 2 -14.12 -20.26 -5.96
N ALA A 3 -14.00 -19.69 -7.16
CA ALA A 3 -13.29 -18.43 -7.40
C ALA A 3 -13.92 -17.16 -6.79
N GLU A 4 -15.19 -17.24 -6.36
CA GLU A 4 -15.89 -16.12 -5.74
C GLU A 4 -15.63 -16.06 -4.23
N VAL A 5 -15.51 -17.21 -3.58
CA VAL A 5 -15.29 -17.35 -2.12
C VAL A 5 -13.85 -16.99 -1.72
N ASP A 6 -12.88 -17.18 -2.61
CA ASP A 6 -11.47 -16.85 -2.34
C ASP A 6 -11.19 -15.34 -2.30
N LYS A 7 -12.02 -14.50 -2.94
CA LYS A 7 -11.85 -13.03 -2.97
C LYS A 7 -12.14 -12.37 -1.62
N ASP A 8 -13.01 -12.97 -0.82
CA ASP A 8 -13.40 -12.45 0.51
C ASP A 8 -12.42 -12.84 1.62
N ASN A 9 -11.47 -13.74 1.34
CA ASN A 9 -10.49 -14.25 2.31
C ASN A 9 -9.10 -13.60 2.16
N VAL A 10 -9.03 -12.42 1.56
CA VAL A 10 -7.75 -11.68 1.44
C VAL A 10 -7.38 -11.09 2.80
N ARG A 11 -6.30 -11.58 3.40
CA ARG A 11 -5.73 -11.02 4.63
C ARG A 11 -4.51 -10.19 4.27
N ILE A 12 -4.45 -8.92 4.67
CA ILE A 12 -3.27 -8.06 4.47
C ILE A 12 -2.93 -7.42 5.79
N LEU A 13 -1.65 -7.41 6.12
CA LEU A 13 -1.14 -6.60 7.22
C LEU A 13 -0.56 -5.32 6.63
N LEU A 14 -1.09 -4.18 7.08
CA LEU A 14 -0.60 -2.85 6.74
C LEU A 14 -0.39 -2.09 8.04
N LYS A 15 0.84 -1.64 8.31
CA LYS A 15 1.11 -0.64 9.34
C LYS A 15 1.04 0.74 8.69
N HIS A 16 0.12 1.57 9.18
CA HIS A 16 -0.25 2.82 8.53
C HIS A 16 0.45 4.06 9.10
N GLU A 17 1.23 3.89 10.18
CA GLU A 17 2.14 4.93 10.61
C GLU A 17 3.43 4.80 9.79
N ILE A 18 3.62 5.78 8.93
CA ILE A 18 4.76 5.83 8.00
C ILE A 18 5.72 6.89 8.50
N GLU A 19 6.91 6.44 8.88
CA GLU A 19 8.04 7.29 9.25
C GLU A 19 9.06 7.33 8.12
N VAL A 20 9.58 8.52 7.85
CA VAL A 20 10.58 8.76 6.82
C VAL A 20 11.94 8.87 7.49
N ASN A 21 12.90 8.07 7.03
CA ASN A 21 14.26 8.10 7.54
C ASN A 21 15.05 9.29 6.94
N LYS A 22 16.26 9.52 7.45
CA LYS A 22 17.16 10.62 7.00
C LYS A 22 17.54 10.56 5.51
N ASP A 23 17.37 9.40 4.87
CA ASP A 23 17.65 9.18 3.44
C ASP A 23 16.40 9.37 2.56
N GLY A 24 15.28 9.83 3.13
CA GLY A 24 14.03 10.06 2.40
C GLY A 24 13.24 8.77 2.08
N LYS A 25 13.58 7.64 2.71
CA LYS A 25 12.83 6.38 2.56
C LYS A 25 11.76 6.26 3.63
N ALA A 26 10.55 5.92 3.20
CA ALA A 26 9.40 5.66 4.06
C ALA A 26 9.35 4.18 4.47
N ASN A 27 9.13 3.90 5.76
CA ASN A 27 8.87 2.56 6.27
C ASN A 27 7.37 2.26 6.18
N VAL A 28 6.97 1.27 5.38
CA VAL A 28 5.56 1.02 5.02
C VAL A 28 5.03 -0.39 5.31
N ASP A 29 5.90 -1.33 5.71
CA ASP A 29 5.62 -2.75 6.00
C ASP A 29 4.36 -3.32 5.32
N ILE A 30 4.46 -3.51 4.00
CA ILE A 30 3.38 -4.06 3.16
C ILE A 30 3.63 -5.56 3.01
N ARG A 31 2.71 -6.42 3.45
CA ARG A 31 2.85 -7.87 3.31
C ARG A 31 1.65 -8.51 2.62
N ASN A 32 1.92 -9.20 1.52
CA ASN A 32 0.97 -10.12 0.91
C ASN A 32 1.15 -11.51 1.53
N VAL A 33 0.41 -11.82 2.60
CA VAL A 33 0.57 -13.10 3.30
C VAL A 33 0.16 -14.29 2.42
N GLY A 34 0.82 -15.43 2.60
CA GLY A 34 0.68 -16.61 1.73
C GLY A 34 -0.68 -17.28 1.67
N VAL A 35 -1.62 -16.86 2.51
CA VAL A 35 -3.02 -17.28 2.42
C VAL A 35 -3.75 -16.63 1.24
N ASN A 36 -3.19 -15.56 0.66
CA ASN A 36 -3.77 -14.89 -0.50
C ASN A 36 -3.37 -15.60 -1.79
N ALA A 37 -4.32 -15.91 -2.65
CA ALA A 37 -4.05 -16.44 -4.00
C ALA A 37 -3.72 -15.34 -5.04
N TYR A 38 -3.89 -14.06 -4.67
CA TYR A 38 -3.91 -12.93 -5.60
C TYR A 38 -2.69 -12.02 -5.46
N ASN A 39 -2.34 -11.38 -6.57
CA ASN A 39 -1.35 -10.29 -6.58
C ASN A 39 -1.97 -9.02 -6.00
N ILE A 40 -1.13 -8.18 -5.41
CA ILE A 40 -1.60 -6.93 -4.78
C ILE A 40 -0.78 -5.75 -5.29
N GLN A 41 -1.36 -4.56 -5.30
CA GLN A 41 -0.65 -3.32 -5.51
C GLN A 41 -1.11 -2.31 -4.47
N VAL A 42 -0.16 -1.56 -3.93
CA VAL A 42 -0.44 -0.49 -2.99
C VAL A 42 0.02 0.83 -3.59
N GLU A 43 -0.86 1.82 -3.54
CA GLU A 43 -0.60 3.18 -3.99
C GLU A 43 -0.82 4.16 -2.84
N TYR A 44 0.09 5.12 -2.70
CA TYR A 44 0.04 6.14 -1.65
C TYR A 44 -0.17 7.52 -2.26
N TYR A 45 -1.13 8.27 -1.73
CA TYR A 45 -1.43 9.64 -2.14
C TYR A 45 -1.57 10.55 -0.93
N LEU A 46 -1.17 11.81 -1.06
CA LEU A 46 -1.52 12.86 -0.10
C LEU A 46 -3.02 13.14 -0.17
N ALA A 47 -3.71 13.10 0.97
CA ALA A 47 -5.15 13.33 1.02
C ALA A 47 -5.51 14.78 0.61
N ALA A 48 -4.67 15.76 0.97
CA ALA A 48 -4.95 17.18 0.77
C ALA A 48 -5.03 17.61 -0.70
N ASN A 49 -4.19 17.02 -1.57
CA ASN A 49 -4.05 17.46 -2.96
C ASN A 49 -4.00 16.30 -3.96
N LYS A 50 -4.25 15.06 -3.51
CA LYS A 50 -4.22 13.84 -4.32
C LYS A 50 -2.90 13.63 -5.07
N LYS A 51 -1.79 14.25 -4.62
CA LYS A 51 -0.46 13.97 -5.20
C LYS A 51 -0.02 12.56 -4.85
N LYS A 52 0.45 11.84 -5.86
CA LYS A 52 0.96 10.47 -5.72
C LYS A 52 2.35 10.50 -5.10
N LEU A 53 2.52 9.71 -4.04
CA LEU A 53 3.78 9.51 -3.35
C LEU A 53 4.50 8.25 -3.85
N TYR A 54 3.76 7.15 -4.06
CA TYR A 54 4.36 5.86 -4.41
C TYR A 54 3.35 4.87 -5.02
N VAL A 55 3.87 3.92 -5.81
CA VAL A 55 3.16 2.74 -6.33
C VAL A 55 4.07 1.52 -6.26
N SER A 56 3.61 0.42 -5.67
CA SER A 56 4.45 -0.75 -5.36
C SER A 56 4.82 -1.68 -6.50
N GLY A 57 4.20 -1.52 -7.69
CA GLY A 57 4.11 -2.63 -8.63
C GLY A 57 3.27 -3.78 -8.07
N LEU A 58 3.17 -4.90 -8.81
CA LEU A 58 2.47 -6.10 -8.34
C LEU A 58 3.34 -6.85 -7.34
N ILE A 59 2.79 -7.13 -6.16
CA ILE A 59 3.41 -7.91 -5.09
C ILE A 59 2.71 -9.28 -5.07
N PRO A 60 3.42 -10.36 -5.44
CA PRO A 60 2.87 -11.71 -5.39
C PRO A 60 2.61 -12.21 -3.96
N PRO A 61 1.84 -13.28 -3.78
CA PRO A 61 1.71 -13.96 -2.48
C PRO A 61 3.06 -14.30 -1.86
N ASN A 62 3.14 -14.29 -0.52
CA ASN A 62 4.37 -14.51 0.27
C ASN A 62 5.48 -13.47 0.09
N ASN A 63 5.20 -12.33 -0.55
CA ASN A 63 6.16 -11.25 -0.72
C ASN A 63 5.73 -10.00 0.04
N GLY A 64 6.69 -9.09 0.26
CA GLY A 64 6.44 -7.85 0.95
C GLY A 64 7.48 -6.78 0.66
N ILE A 65 7.15 -5.56 1.06
CA ILE A 65 8.01 -4.38 0.91
C ILE A 65 8.10 -3.69 2.26
N ALA A 66 9.31 -3.61 2.80
CA ALA A 66 9.56 -2.97 4.09
C ALA A 66 9.73 -1.44 3.98
N SER A 67 10.37 -0.99 2.90
CA SER A 67 10.75 0.41 2.71
C SER A 67 10.67 0.84 1.25
N VAL A 68 10.26 2.09 1.02
CA VAL A 68 10.00 2.64 -0.32
C VAL A 68 10.51 4.08 -0.45
N PRO A 69 10.99 4.48 -1.64
CA PRO A 69 11.31 5.87 -1.92
C PRO A 69 10.04 6.64 -2.28
N PHE A 70 9.55 7.49 -1.37
CA PHE A 70 8.42 8.37 -1.67
C PHE A 70 8.86 9.54 -2.55
N GLN A 71 8.05 9.85 -3.55
CA GLN A 71 8.19 11.03 -4.39
C GLN A 71 7.21 12.12 -3.95
N ASN A 72 7.42 13.37 -4.38
CA ASN A 72 6.51 14.49 -4.08
C ASN A 72 6.24 14.70 -2.59
N MET A 73 7.25 14.46 -1.75
CA MET A 73 7.15 14.57 -0.30
C MET A 73 6.76 16.00 0.12
N PRO A 74 5.77 16.15 1.02
CA PRO A 74 5.46 17.44 1.61
C PRO A 74 6.58 17.88 2.56
N SER A 75 6.51 19.14 3.03
CA SER A 75 7.40 19.64 4.08
C SER A 75 7.21 18.87 5.40
N SER A 76 8.07 19.13 6.39
CA SER A 76 7.97 18.53 7.73
C SER A 76 6.56 18.68 8.35
N GLY A 77 6.22 17.76 9.25
CA GLY A 77 4.92 17.70 9.93
C GLY A 77 4.18 16.39 9.74
N THR A 78 2.90 16.41 10.10
CA THR A 78 1.99 15.25 10.01
C THR A 78 0.99 15.47 8.88
N HIS A 79 0.91 14.52 7.96
CA HIS A 79 0.09 14.62 6.74
C HIS A 79 -0.82 13.41 6.58
N ASN A 80 -2.08 13.67 6.24
CA ASN A 80 -3.04 12.60 5.96
C ASN A 80 -2.78 11.99 4.58
N LEU A 81 -2.86 10.66 4.50
CA LEU A 81 -2.72 9.89 3.28
C LEU A 81 -4.03 9.19 2.91
N LYS A 82 -4.20 8.97 1.60
CA LYS A 82 -5.13 7.99 1.04
C LYS A 82 -4.31 6.86 0.43
N ILE A 83 -4.54 5.65 0.89
CA ILE A 83 -3.83 4.45 0.48
C ILE A 83 -4.81 3.57 -0.29
N TYR A 84 -4.48 3.24 -1.53
CA TYR A 84 -5.29 2.36 -2.36
C TYR A 84 -4.63 1.00 -2.41
N TYR A 85 -5.37 0.02 -1.95
CA TYR A 85 -5.01 -1.37 -2.03
C TYR A 85 -5.80 -2.02 -3.17
N LYS A 86 -5.09 -2.56 -4.16
CA LYS A 86 -5.67 -3.14 -5.36
C LYS A 86 -5.33 -4.63 -5.42
N VAL A 87 -6.32 -5.46 -5.65
CA VAL A 87 -6.16 -6.92 -5.80
C VAL A 87 -6.28 -7.29 -7.26
N TYR A 88 -5.36 -8.11 -7.73
CA TYR A 88 -5.30 -8.56 -9.12
C TYR A 88 -5.35 -10.08 -9.22
N ASP A 89 -6.23 -10.57 -10.07
CA ASP A 89 -6.12 -11.92 -10.62
C ASP A 89 -5.24 -11.85 -11.87
N LYS A 90 -4.00 -12.35 -11.76
CA LYS A 90 -2.94 -12.16 -12.76
C LYS A 90 -2.68 -10.67 -13.04
N LYS A 91 -3.36 -10.11 -14.05
CA LYS A 91 -3.27 -8.70 -14.48
C LYS A 91 -4.61 -7.97 -14.41
N GLU A 92 -5.70 -8.67 -14.14
CA GLU A 92 -7.04 -8.08 -14.08
C GLU A 92 -7.31 -7.56 -12.68
N LEU A 93 -7.70 -6.29 -12.57
CA LEU A 93 -8.08 -5.68 -11.29
C LEU A 93 -9.43 -6.26 -10.86
N ILE A 94 -9.46 -6.95 -9.73
CA ILE A 94 -10.67 -7.60 -9.22
C ILE A 94 -11.24 -6.92 -7.97
N ASN A 95 -10.45 -6.13 -7.26
CA ASN A 95 -10.92 -5.37 -6.10
C ASN A 95 -10.06 -4.12 -5.84
N THR A 96 -10.65 -3.08 -5.26
CA THR A 96 -9.95 -1.92 -4.73
C THR A 96 -10.52 -1.55 -3.37
N THR A 97 -9.64 -1.40 -2.38
CA THR A 97 -9.97 -0.94 -1.03
C THR A 97 -9.17 0.33 -0.74
N THR A 98 -9.83 1.32 -0.14
CA THR A 98 -9.17 2.57 0.27
C THR A 98 -9.04 2.59 1.79
N ILE A 99 -7.85 2.99 2.24
CA ILE A 99 -7.51 3.08 3.65
C ILE A 99 -6.92 4.46 3.91
N ASP A 100 -7.24 5.03 5.07
CA ASP A 100 -6.68 6.29 5.53
C ASP A 100 -5.41 6.03 6.33
N GLY A 101 -4.37 6.81 6.07
CA GLY A 101 -3.07 6.68 6.72
C GLY A 101 -2.49 8.02 7.16
N VAL A 102 -1.40 7.97 7.90
CA VAL A 102 -0.71 9.17 8.40
C VAL A 102 0.78 9.06 8.08
N LEU A 103 1.30 10.11 7.46
CA LEU A 103 2.71 10.31 7.18
C LEU A 103 3.30 11.31 8.18
N LYS A 104 4.31 10.89 8.93
CA LYS A 104 5.06 11.78 9.83
C LYS A 104 6.44 12.06 9.24
N ILE A 105 6.77 13.34 9.11
CA ILE A 105 8.05 13.82 8.58
C ILE A 105 8.68 14.71 9.66
N SER A 106 9.83 14.27 10.17
CA SER A 106 10.61 14.95 11.22
C SER A 106 11.70 15.82 10.61
#